data_AF-A0A0W8DII5-F1
#
_entry.id   AF-A0A0W8DII5-F1
#
_cell.length_a   1.000
_cell.length_b   1.000
_cell.length_c   1.000
_cell.angle_alpha   90.00
_cell.angle_beta   90.00
_cell.angle_gamma   90.00
#
_symmetry.space_group_name_H-M   'P 1'
#
loop_
_entity.id
_entity.type
_entity.pdbx_description
1 polymer ?
#
loop_
_entity_poly.entity_id
_entity_poly.type
_entity_poly.pdbx_seq_one_letter_code
_entity_poly.pdbx_strand_id
1 'polypeptide(L)'
;MLLTDVHNLIHVVKKTFRGGRTDAERAIAELDEFIESATGNTAECIVDSKTNVIRVVTFQSARQKRLFAAFPEVVLVDSTHGTNVNRYKLFTFRVHDVFGLGQYVQHALVQTEEKANLALSVGAFKRNNPQWSKIEVEMTDKAMHEKEVLHDAWPNARQLLCRWHVETWLKKQCSRLGGVGRAETMKLKVIMKELVNAESQEEYGDLKDSLLETLGNDKENRLYMSFMQHWDTTTDEWVMFKRGDVPHLMNNTNNRLESKWGRIKEVIDTHMTIDELISMLITLQGYAEERYLSEWHRVGSRVQINEDRELKSIRQLSTYAFRIVSDQYKLAVGPQANYSIDMDCEKTRLTNPATGKAHEVDPRGDHKDAVKDMNLGKWHIGRHVQYGSEFLDFRENLWLHSSSITGALFALKETYEEVGIVNPRFLDFDTMEQRCRTARSFGAADPGIKSVVSIVNLGYHWGEFSIDVHQKRSFLFDPLQLQSNLTSLKNAVRTVVETMLNMTDRIQFDVISGCKQMDNSSYGLWCLVVLELLLFGATQENWSDYWSDSLYEEVMYLRMSYLHKVIRLQGHLSVDIDEVSE
;
A
#
# COMPACT_ATOMS: atom_id res chain seq x y z
N MET A 1 -34.16 17.30 24.08
CA MET A 1 -34.98 16.43 23.22
C MET A 1 -34.02 15.49 22.53
N LEU A 2 -34.00 14.22 22.93
CA LEU A 2 -33.11 13.22 22.35
C LEU A 2 -33.54 12.96 20.90
N LEU A 3 -32.62 12.58 20.01
CA LEU A 3 -32.92 12.23 18.61
C LEU A 3 -34.03 11.15 18.56
N THR A 4 -34.01 10.24 19.54
CA THR A 4 -35.01 9.21 19.80
C THR A 4 -36.40 9.80 20.06
N ASP A 5 -36.52 10.90 20.80
CA ASP A 5 -37.82 11.52 21.12
C ASP A 5 -38.48 12.11 19.88
N VAL A 6 -37.68 12.77 19.02
CA VAL A 6 -38.16 13.33 17.74
C VAL A 6 -38.55 12.22 16.78
N HIS A 7 -37.71 11.19 16.66
CA HIS A 7 -38.01 10.02 15.84
C HIS A 7 -39.29 9.33 16.32
N ASN A 8 -39.42 9.09 17.62
CA ASN A 8 -40.61 8.48 18.22
C ASN A 8 -41.86 9.33 17.96
N LEU A 9 -41.76 10.66 18.03
CA LEU A 9 -42.89 11.56 17.76
C LEU A 9 -43.33 11.51 16.28
N ILE A 10 -42.37 11.59 15.34
CA ILE A 10 -42.64 11.43 13.90
C ILE A 10 -43.26 10.06 13.63
N HIS A 11 -42.74 9.03 14.29
CA HIS A 11 -43.20 7.66 14.10
C HIS A 11 -44.59 7.41 14.72
N VAL A 12 -44.92 8.05 15.85
CA VAL A 12 -46.29 8.05 16.41
C VAL A 12 -47.27 8.69 15.44
N VAL A 13 -46.88 9.76 14.76
CA VAL A 13 -47.69 10.37 13.70
C VAL A 13 -47.80 9.42 12.49
N LYS A 14 -46.70 8.85 11.99
CA LYS A 14 -46.73 7.85 10.90
C LYS A 14 -47.58 6.62 11.26
N LYS A 15 -47.61 6.20 12.53
CA LYS A 15 -48.47 5.10 13.05
C LYS A 15 -49.96 5.34 12.79
N THR A 16 -50.42 6.59 12.86
CA THR A 16 -51.83 6.93 12.60
C THR A 16 -52.24 6.78 11.13
N PHE A 17 -51.28 6.69 10.21
CA PHE A 17 -51.51 6.51 8.77
C PHE A 17 -51.21 5.09 8.24
N ARG A 18 -50.98 4.11 9.14
CA ARG A 18 -50.53 2.73 8.79
C ARG A 18 -51.52 1.88 7.98
N GLY A 19 -52.75 2.36 7.74
CA GLY A 19 -53.76 1.80 6.85
C GLY A 19 -53.60 0.33 6.45
N GLY A 20 -53.81 -0.63 7.37
CA GLY A 20 -53.81 -2.07 7.09
C GLY A 20 -52.53 -2.68 6.49
N ARG A 21 -51.45 -1.91 6.30
CA ARG A 21 -50.24 -2.34 5.59
C ARG A 21 -49.45 -3.36 6.39
N THR A 22 -48.97 -4.39 5.70
CA THR A 22 -48.04 -5.39 6.22
C THR A 22 -46.68 -4.76 6.56
N ASP A 23 -45.90 -5.43 7.42
CA ASP A 23 -44.55 -4.97 7.77
C ASP A 23 -43.65 -4.80 6.54
N ALA A 24 -43.82 -5.67 5.53
CA ALA A 24 -43.11 -5.58 4.25
C ALA A 24 -43.46 -4.32 3.46
N GLU A 25 -44.75 -4.01 3.32
CA GLU A 25 -45.19 -2.80 2.62
C GLU A 25 -44.74 -1.52 3.33
N ARG A 26 -44.73 -1.51 4.67
CA ARG A 26 -44.22 -0.37 5.43
C ARG A 26 -42.71 -0.22 5.30
N ALA A 27 -41.97 -1.33 5.32
CA ALA A 27 -40.52 -1.30 5.10
C ALA A 27 -40.17 -0.78 3.70
N ILE A 28 -40.86 -1.25 2.66
CA ILE A 28 -40.66 -0.79 1.28
C ILE A 28 -40.92 0.72 1.18
N ALA A 29 -42.01 1.21 1.79
CA ALA A 29 -42.30 2.65 1.79
C ALA A 29 -41.19 3.50 2.44
N GLU A 30 -40.61 3.06 3.56
CA GLU A 30 -39.47 3.78 4.18
C GLU A 30 -38.21 3.73 3.30
N LEU A 31 -37.99 2.64 2.57
CA LEU A 31 -36.85 2.50 1.64
C LEU A 31 -37.05 3.34 0.37
N ASP A 32 -38.27 3.43 -0.16
CA ASP A 32 -38.61 4.29 -1.29
C ASP A 32 -38.41 5.76 -0.91
N GLU A 33 -38.90 6.19 0.27
CA GLU A 33 -38.65 7.53 0.82
C GLU A 33 -37.14 7.81 0.94
N PHE A 34 -36.36 6.83 1.39
CA PHE A 34 -34.90 6.94 1.47
C PHE A 34 -34.25 7.09 0.08
N ILE A 35 -34.68 6.34 -0.93
CA ILE A 35 -34.15 6.46 -2.30
C ILE A 35 -34.49 7.83 -2.88
N GLU A 36 -35.73 8.29 -2.71
CA GLU A 36 -36.20 9.58 -3.21
C GLU A 36 -35.54 10.77 -2.51
N SER A 37 -35.13 10.63 -1.24
CA SER A 37 -34.55 11.70 -0.45
C SER A 37 -33.22 12.25 -0.99
N ALA A 38 -32.43 11.45 -1.71
CA ALA A 38 -31.17 11.91 -2.31
C ALA A 38 -30.72 11.04 -3.49
N THR A 39 -30.27 11.70 -4.56
CA THR A 39 -29.68 11.03 -5.73
C THR A 39 -28.47 10.17 -5.31
N GLY A 40 -28.50 8.90 -5.71
CA GLY A 40 -27.44 7.92 -5.45
C GLY A 40 -27.69 7.04 -4.22
N ASN A 41 -28.71 7.32 -3.41
CA ASN A 41 -29.21 6.37 -2.42
C ASN A 41 -29.77 5.13 -3.12
N THR A 42 -29.54 3.96 -2.55
CA THR A 42 -30.07 2.69 -3.05
C THR A 42 -30.56 1.84 -1.90
N ALA A 43 -31.66 1.14 -2.13
CA ALA A 43 -32.12 0.08 -1.27
C ALA A 43 -32.63 -1.11 -2.09
N GLU A 44 -32.57 -2.29 -1.49
CA GLU A 44 -33.15 -3.51 -2.04
C GLU A 44 -33.92 -4.21 -0.91
N CYS A 45 -35.13 -4.69 -1.21
CA CYS A 45 -35.96 -5.46 -0.30
C CYS A 45 -36.36 -6.76 -0.99
N ILE A 46 -35.86 -7.89 -0.48
CA ILE A 46 -36.13 -9.21 -1.03
C ILE A 46 -37.18 -9.88 -0.17
N VAL A 47 -38.38 -10.08 -0.73
CA VAL A 47 -39.52 -10.67 -0.05
C VAL A 47 -39.75 -12.09 -0.57
N ASP A 48 -40.02 -13.02 0.34
CA ASP A 48 -40.46 -14.36 -0.04
C ASP A 48 -41.90 -14.30 -0.56
N SER A 49 -42.10 -14.67 -1.83
CA SER A 49 -43.38 -14.53 -2.52
C SER A 49 -44.49 -15.44 -1.96
N LYS A 50 -44.16 -16.48 -1.19
CA LYS A 50 -45.15 -17.40 -0.61
C LYS A 50 -45.60 -16.98 0.78
N THR A 51 -44.65 -16.48 1.58
CA THR A 51 -44.88 -16.14 2.99
C THR A 51 -45.08 -14.64 3.23
N ASN A 52 -44.78 -13.81 2.24
CA ASN A 52 -44.75 -12.35 2.32
C ASN A 52 -43.82 -11.81 3.44
N VAL A 53 -42.84 -12.61 3.83
CA VAL A 53 -41.83 -12.25 4.83
C VAL A 53 -40.60 -11.73 4.12
N ILE A 54 -40.03 -10.64 4.64
CA ILE A 54 -38.79 -10.09 4.11
C ILE A 54 -37.65 -11.05 4.46
N ARG A 55 -36.81 -11.37 3.48
CA ARG A 55 -35.60 -12.18 3.67
C ARG A 55 -34.39 -11.31 3.95
N VAL A 56 -34.22 -10.28 3.11
CA VAL A 56 -33.08 -9.37 3.17
C VAL A 56 -33.54 -7.97 2.81
N VAL A 57 -33.20 -7.01 3.66
CA VAL A 57 -33.21 -5.59 3.31
C VAL A 57 -31.77 -5.12 3.25
N THR A 58 -31.39 -4.39 2.22
CA THR A 58 -30.13 -3.63 2.19
C THR A 58 -30.42 -2.19 1.85
N PHE A 59 -29.72 -1.25 2.47
CA PHE A 59 -29.79 0.15 2.08
C PHE A 59 -28.43 0.82 2.28
N GLN A 60 -28.14 1.73 1.35
CA GLN A 60 -26.86 2.41 1.27
C GLN A 60 -27.06 3.84 0.75
N SER A 61 -26.59 4.83 1.51
CA SER A 61 -26.64 6.23 1.09
C SER A 61 -25.58 6.54 0.03
N ALA A 62 -25.79 7.61 -0.74
CA ALA A 62 -24.78 8.10 -1.68
C ALA A 62 -23.45 8.43 -0.97
N ARG A 63 -23.50 8.90 0.28
CA ARG A 63 -22.31 9.21 1.08
C ARG A 63 -21.60 7.95 1.56
N GLN A 64 -22.33 6.92 1.96
CA GLN A 64 -21.76 5.62 2.30
C GLN A 64 -20.99 5.01 1.12
N LYS A 65 -21.52 5.12 -0.10
CA LYS A 65 -20.82 4.69 -1.33
C LYS A 65 -19.52 5.46 -1.56
N ARG A 66 -19.56 6.79 -1.44
CA ARG A 66 -18.36 7.64 -1.58
C ARG A 66 -17.33 7.31 -0.51
N LEU A 67 -17.78 7.03 0.71
CA LEU A 67 -16.90 6.70 1.82
C LEU A 67 -16.19 5.37 1.60
N PHE A 68 -16.91 4.34 1.14
CA PHE A 68 -16.27 3.10 0.73
C PHE A 68 -15.31 3.31 -0.44
N ALA A 69 -15.72 4.08 -1.47
CA ALA A 69 -14.85 4.36 -2.61
C ALA A 69 -13.55 5.09 -2.22
N ALA A 70 -13.57 5.86 -1.12
CA ALA A 70 -12.40 6.56 -0.59
C ALA A 70 -11.51 5.69 0.31
N PHE A 71 -12.07 4.66 0.96
CA PHE A 71 -11.36 3.77 1.90
C PHE A 71 -11.71 2.29 1.67
N PRO A 72 -11.48 1.72 0.47
CA PRO A 72 -11.94 0.38 0.13
C PRO A 72 -11.07 -0.74 0.71
N GLU A 73 -9.85 -0.45 1.17
CA GLU A 73 -8.79 -1.43 1.43
C GLU A 73 -9.13 -2.38 2.57
N VAL A 74 -9.79 -1.88 3.62
CA VAL A 74 -10.14 -2.64 4.82
C VAL A 74 -11.64 -2.57 5.07
N VAL A 75 -12.32 -3.71 4.95
CA VAL A 75 -13.74 -3.85 5.25
C VAL A 75 -13.94 -4.66 6.52
N LEU A 76 -14.71 -4.12 7.44
CA LEU A 76 -15.15 -4.80 8.65
C LEU A 76 -16.58 -5.28 8.44
N VAL A 77 -16.81 -6.57 8.66
CA VAL A 77 -18.12 -7.18 8.54
C VAL A 77 -18.49 -7.80 9.88
N ASP A 78 -19.70 -7.47 10.35
CA ASP A 78 -20.19 -7.93 11.64
C ASP A 78 -21.72 -7.99 11.65
N SER A 79 -22.25 -8.97 12.38
CA SER A 79 -23.68 -9.14 12.61
C SER A 79 -24.04 -8.91 14.07
N THR A 80 -25.23 -8.39 14.33
CA THR A 80 -25.77 -8.35 15.67
C THR A 80 -27.26 -8.71 15.72
N HIS A 81 -27.70 -9.17 16.88
CA HIS A 81 -29.08 -9.60 17.14
C HIS A 81 -29.72 -8.78 18.26
N GLY A 82 -31.04 -8.96 18.42
CA GLY A 82 -31.82 -8.28 19.45
C GLY A 82 -32.09 -6.81 19.11
N THR A 83 -32.34 -6.52 17.84
CA THR A 83 -32.49 -5.16 17.31
C THR A 83 -33.93 -4.77 16.96
N ASN A 84 -34.84 -5.75 16.87
CA ASN A 84 -36.25 -5.56 16.47
C ASN A 84 -37.10 -6.77 16.89
N VAL A 85 -38.42 -6.58 16.90
CA VAL A 85 -39.41 -7.59 17.34
C VAL A 85 -39.53 -8.73 16.34
N ASN A 86 -39.27 -8.44 15.07
CA ASN A 86 -39.29 -9.42 13.98
C ASN A 86 -38.05 -10.32 13.96
N ARG A 87 -37.08 -10.11 14.87
CA ARG A 87 -35.84 -10.89 15.06
C ARG A 87 -34.86 -10.87 13.88
N TYR A 88 -34.95 -9.90 12.97
CA TYR A 88 -33.92 -9.71 11.94
C TYR A 88 -32.56 -9.43 12.58
N LYS A 89 -31.51 -9.99 11.99
CA LYS A 89 -30.12 -9.71 12.32
C LYS A 89 -29.67 -8.50 11.55
N LEU A 90 -28.99 -7.59 12.22
CA LEU A 90 -28.40 -6.42 11.60
C LEU A 90 -26.97 -6.76 11.19
N PHE A 91 -26.78 -6.99 9.90
CA PHE A 91 -25.52 -7.31 9.25
C PHE A 91 -24.97 -6.04 8.60
N THR A 92 -23.74 -5.64 8.96
CA THR A 92 -23.22 -4.34 8.54
C THR A 92 -21.82 -4.43 7.98
N PHE A 93 -21.53 -3.49 7.07
CA PHE A 93 -20.24 -3.29 6.46
C PHE A 93 -19.69 -1.96 6.93
N ARG A 94 -18.42 -1.93 7.34
CA ARG A 94 -17.75 -0.71 7.75
C ARG A 94 -16.36 -0.57 7.16
N VAL A 95 -15.92 0.66 7.05
CA VAL A 95 -14.53 1.02 6.74
C VAL A 95 -13.99 1.96 7.81
N HIS A 96 -12.69 2.23 7.80
CA HIS A 96 -12.13 3.32 8.60
C HIS A 96 -12.05 4.59 7.77
N ASP A 97 -12.51 5.70 8.33
CA ASP A 97 -12.34 7.02 7.72
C ASP A 97 -10.94 7.59 7.96
N VAL A 98 -10.71 8.82 7.49
CA VAL A 98 -9.41 9.48 7.63
C VAL A 98 -8.94 9.68 9.08
N PHE A 99 -9.86 9.63 10.03
CA PHE A 99 -9.60 9.81 11.46
C PHE A 99 -9.37 8.47 12.17
N GLY A 100 -9.39 7.36 11.42
CA GLY A 100 -9.31 6.01 11.98
C GLY A 100 -10.57 5.66 12.78
N LEU A 101 -11.71 6.28 12.45
CA LEU A 101 -13.00 5.95 13.04
C LEU A 101 -13.75 5.02 12.10
N GLY A 102 -14.29 3.94 12.64
CA GLY A 102 -15.12 3.03 11.85
C GLY A 102 -16.43 3.70 11.45
N GLN A 103 -16.75 3.69 10.16
CA GLN A 103 -17.94 4.25 9.56
C GLN A 103 -18.75 3.19 8.82
N TYR A 104 -20.07 3.20 8.97
CA TYR A 104 -20.94 2.25 8.27
C TYR A 104 -21.02 2.62 6.80
N VAL A 105 -20.74 1.66 5.93
CA VAL A 105 -20.82 1.83 4.48
C VAL A 105 -21.95 1.01 3.86
N GLN A 106 -22.58 0.10 4.60
CA GLN A 106 -23.86 -0.52 4.21
C GLN A 106 -24.54 -1.09 5.44
N HIS A 107 -25.87 -0.96 5.48
CA HIS A 107 -26.71 -1.65 6.45
C HIS A 107 -27.50 -2.75 5.75
N ALA A 108 -27.60 -3.91 6.39
CA ALA A 108 -28.46 -5.00 5.95
C ALA A 108 -29.24 -5.60 7.13
N LEU A 109 -30.52 -5.86 6.92
CA LEU A 109 -31.35 -6.65 7.84
C LEU A 109 -31.62 -8.00 7.19
N VAL A 110 -31.10 -9.07 7.80
CA VAL A 110 -31.24 -10.43 7.29
C VAL A 110 -32.10 -11.26 8.23
N GLN A 111 -33.02 -12.04 7.67
CA GLN A 111 -33.93 -12.88 8.46
C GLN A 111 -33.15 -13.97 9.23
N THR A 112 -32.17 -14.58 8.55
CA THR A 112 -31.26 -15.59 9.10
C THR A 112 -29.84 -15.35 8.58
N GLU A 113 -28.83 -15.76 9.35
CA GLU A 113 -27.40 -15.71 8.98
C GLU A 113 -27.00 -16.91 8.09
N GLU A 114 -27.94 -17.42 7.30
CA GLU A 114 -27.67 -18.49 6.33
C GLU A 114 -26.93 -17.93 5.11
N LYS A 115 -26.07 -18.77 4.51
CA LYS A 115 -25.24 -18.44 3.34
C LYS A 115 -26.02 -17.71 2.24
N ALA A 116 -27.24 -18.18 1.92
CA ALA A 116 -28.06 -17.58 0.87
C ALA A 116 -28.48 -16.12 1.17
N ASN A 117 -28.82 -15.80 2.43
CA ASN A 117 -29.24 -14.45 2.80
C ASN A 117 -28.04 -13.49 2.89
N LEU A 118 -26.93 -13.95 3.47
CA LEU A 118 -25.68 -13.18 3.53
C LEU A 118 -25.14 -12.87 2.12
N ALA A 119 -25.18 -13.86 1.21
CA ALA A 119 -24.75 -13.68 -0.18
C ALA A 119 -25.58 -12.63 -0.93
N LEU A 120 -26.87 -12.50 -0.62
CA LEU A 120 -27.70 -11.43 -1.19
C LEU A 120 -27.24 -10.05 -0.68
N SER A 121 -26.94 -9.92 0.61
CA SER A 121 -26.43 -8.67 1.19
C SER A 121 -25.05 -8.27 0.63
N VAL A 122 -24.14 -9.23 0.49
CA VAL A 122 -22.81 -8.99 -0.10
C VAL A 122 -22.92 -8.73 -1.61
N GLY A 123 -23.83 -9.40 -2.30
CA GLY A 123 -24.12 -9.14 -3.71
C GLY A 123 -24.64 -7.72 -3.96
N ALA A 124 -25.54 -7.23 -3.11
CA ALA A 124 -26.01 -5.84 -3.14
C ALA A 124 -24.86 -4.87 -2.89
N PHE A 125 -23.96 -5.18 -1.95
CA PHE A 125 -22.75 -4.39 -1.71
C PHE A 125 -21.89 -4.27 -2.98
N LYS A 126 -21.57 -5.39 -3.65
CA LYS A 126 -20.75 -5.38 -4.86
C LYS A 126 -21.39 -4.60 -6.00
N ARG A 127 -22.70 -4.75 -6.22
CA ARG A 127 -23.43 -3.99 -7.27
C ARG A 127 -23.35 -2.49 -7.06
N ASN A 128 -23.43 -2.05 -5.80
CA ASN A 128 -23.47 -0.63 -5.46
C ASN A 128 -22.09 0.01 -5.29
N ASN A 129 -21.02 -0.78 -5.22
CA ASN A 129 -19.68 -0.32 -4.87
C ASN A 129 -18.63 -0.84 -5.87
N PRO A 130 -18.44 -0.20 -7.05
CA PRO A 130 -17.53 -0.69 -8.09
C PRO A 130 -16.07 -0.89 -7.65
N GLN A 131 -15.65 -0.18 -6.59
CA GLN A 131 -14.30 -0.29 -6.00
C GLN A 131 -14.11 -1.55 -5.13
N TRP A 132 -15.10 -2.46 -5.06
CA TRP A 132 -15.02 -3.68 -4.24
C TRP A 132 -13.80 -4.54 -4.56
N SER A 133 -13.25 -4.46 -5.78
CA SER A 133 -12.04 -5.19 -6.17
C SER A 133 -10.76 -4.67 -5.51
N LYS A 134 -10.80 -3.51 -4.84
CA LYS A 134 -9.70 -2.93 -4.06
C LYS A 134 -9.71 -3.35 -2.59
N ILE A 135 -10.65 -4.19 -2.18
CA ILE A 135 -10.65 -4.75 -0.83
C ILE A 135 -9.45 -5.69 -0.73
N GLU A 136 -8.55 -5.39 0.20
CA GLU A 136 -7.36 -6.21 0.47
C GLU A 136 -7.51 -7.01 1.76
N VAL A 137 -8.29 -6.50 2.71
CA VAL A 137 -8.54 -7.15 3.99
C VAL A 137 -10.02 -7.07 4.36
N GLU A 138 -10.63 -8.22 4.64
CA GLU A 138 -11.91 -8.30 5.33
C GLU A 138 -11.75 -8.85 6.74
N MET A 139 -12.30 -8.15 7.73
CA MET A 139 -12.24 -8.56 9.13
C MET A 139 -13.62 -8.99 9.65
N THR A 140 -13.68 -10.19 10.24
CA THR A 140 -14.93 -10.81 10.71
C THR A 140 -14.83 -11.33 12.14
N ASP A 141 -15.97 -11.58 12.76
CA ASP A 141 -16.09 -12.14 14.11
C ASP A 141 -15.63 -13.62 14.18
N LYS A 142 -16.03 -14.45 13.18
CA LYS A 142 -15.72 -15.89 12.96
C LYS A 142 -16.89 -16.73 12.41
N ALA A 143 -18.10 -16.21 12.20
CA ALA A 143 -19.21 -17.05 11.74
C ALA A 143 -18.87 -17.82 10.44
N MET A 144 -18.91 -19.16 10.48
CA MET A 144 -18.48 -20.04 9.37
C MET A 144 -19.20 -19.71 8.04
N HIS A 145 -20.47 -19.32 8.11
CA HIS A 145 -21.24 -18.94 6.91
C HIS A 145 -20.81 -17.57 6.35
N GLU A 146 -20.48 -16.59 7.19
CA GLU A 146 -19.92 -15.31 6.75
C GLU A 146 -18.59 -15.54 6.05
N LYS A 147 -17.77 -16.44 6.62
CA LYS A 147 -16.46 -16.79 6.10
C LYS A 147 -16.52 -17.19 4.62
N GLU A 148 -17.31 -18.22 4.33
CA GLU A 148 -17.47 -18.73 2.97
C GLU A 148 -18.08 -17.70 2.02
N VAL A 149 -19.10 -16.96 2.46
CA VAL A 149 -19.77 -15.96 1.61
C VAL A 149 -18.81 -14.85 1.20
N LEU A 150 -17.99 -14.38 2.14
CA LEU A 150 -17.04 -13.29 1.89
C LEU A 150 -15.88 -13.76 1.02
N HIS A 151 -15.36 -14.97 1.26
CA HIS A 151 -14.34 -15.58 0.40
C HIS A 151 -14.86 -15.76 -1.04
N ASP A 152 -16.09 -16.27 -1.22
CA ASP A 152 -16.72 -16.41 -2.54
C ASP A 152 -16.91 -15.04 -3.23
N ALA A 153 -17.14 -13.98 -2.44
CA ALA A 153 -17.36 -12.64 -2.95
C ALA A 153 -16.07 -11.86 -3.27
N TRP A 154 -15.03 -12.02 -2.45
CA TRP A 154 -13.77 -11.27 -2.47
C TRP A 154 -12.57 -12.23 -2.34
N PRO A 155 -12.35 -13.12 -3.32
CA PRO A 155 -11.36 -14.20 -3.20
C PRO A 155 -9.90 -13.74 -3.12
N ASN A 156 -9.63 -12.49 -3.49
CA ASN A 156 -8.29 -11.90 -3.43
C ASN A 156 -8.02 -11.14 -2.13
N ALA A 157 -9.06 -10.93 -1.30
CA ALA A 157 -8.92 -10.23 -0.04
C ALA A 157 -8.50 -11.22 1.05
N ARG A 158 -7.63 -10.76 1.97
CA ARG A 158 -7.21 -11.55 3.12
C ARG A 158 -8.27 -11.47 4.20
N GLN A 159 -8.84 -12.63 4.50
CA GLN A 159 -9.74 -12.77 5.62
C GLN A 159 -8.99 -12.78 6.96
N LEU A 160 -9.34 -11.84 7.84
CA LEU A 160 -8.83 -11.78 9.20
C LEU A 160 -9.95 -11.97 10.23
N LEU A 161 -9.72 -12.81 11.22
CA LEU A 161 -10.63 -12.96 12.35
C LEU A 161 -10.38 -11.91 13.43
N CYS A 162 -11.41 -11.50 14.14
CA CYS A 162 -11.25 -10.64 15.30
C CYS A 162 -10.45 -11.35 16.40
N ARG A 163 -9.30 -10.80 16.77
CA ARG A 163 -8.42 -11.36 17.81
C ARG A 163 -9.15 -11.63 19.12
N TRP A 164 -10.01 -10.71 19.57
CA TRP A 164 -10.75 -10.84 20.82
C TRP A 164 -11.77 -11.99 20.78
N HIS A 165 -12.46 -12.17 19.65
CA HIS A 165 -13.41 -13.28 19.47
C HIS A 165 -12.70 -14.62 19.39
N VAL A 166 -11.57 -14.69 18.68
CA VAL A 166 -10.74 -15.89 18.62
C VAL A 166 -10.24 -16.27 20.01
N GLU A 167 -9.63 -15.33 20.73
CA GLU A 167 -9.13 -15.52 22.10
C GLU A 167 -10.26 -16.00 23.03
N THR A 168 -11.41 -15.31 23.01
CA THR A 168 -12.56 -15.65 23.84
C THR A 168 -13.09 -17.05 23.54
N TRP A 169 -13.17 -17.41 22.25
CA TRP A 169 -13.64 -18.72 21.84
C TRP A 169 -12.68 -19.84 22.25
N LEU A 170 -11.37 -19.67 22.00
CA LEU A 170 -10.36 -20.66 22.35
C LEU A 170 -10.30 -20.90 23.86
N LYS A 171 -10.39 -19.83 24.66
CA LYS A 171 -10.50 -19.94 26.12
C LYS A 171 -11.75 -20.69 26.57
N LYS A 172 -12.89 -20.53 25.89
CA LYS A 172 -14.11 -21.31 26.17
C LYS A 172 -13.90 -22.78 25.85
N GLN A 173 -13.19 -23.12 24.77
CA GLN A 173 -12.92 -24.53 24.43
C GLN A 173 -11.99 -25.21 25.44
N CYS A 174 -11.05 -24.48 26.06
CA CYS A 174 -10.21 -25.03 27.12
C CYS A 174 -11.04 -25.69 28.24
N SER A 175 -12.14 -25.03 28.65
CA SER A 175 -13.04 -25.56 29.69
C SER A 175 -14.00 -26.64 29.20
N ARG A 176 -14.29 -26.70 27.90
CA ARG A 176 -15.26 -27.64 27.31
C ARG A 176 -14.62 -28.95 26.84
N LEU A 177 -13.43 -28.85 26.26
CA LEU A 177 -12.76 -29.93 25.54
C LEU A 177 -11.42 -30.34 26.18
N GLY A 178 -10.85 -29.51 27.05
CA GLY A 178 -9.51 -29.76 27.61
C GLY A 178 -9.43 -31.02 28.47
N GLY A 179 -10.49 -31.35 29.22
CA GLY A 179 -10.54 -32.59 30.02
C GLY A 179 -9.54 -32.66 31.18
N VAL A 180 -9.00 -31.51 31.60
CA VAL A 180 -7.97 -31.38 32.65
C VAL A 180 -8.49 -30.65 33.90
N GLY A 181 -7.68 -30.63 34.95
CA GLY A 181 -7.98 -29.93 36.20
C GLY A 181 -8.14 -28.42 36.06
N ARG A 182 -8.57 -27.75 37.15
CA ARG A 182 -8.84 -26.30 37.16
C ARG A 182 -7.56 -25.48 36.93
N ALA A 183 -6.43 -25.91 37.51
CA ALA A 183 -5.15 -25.21 37.38
C ALA A 183 -4.63 -25.30 35.94
N GLU A 184 -4.66 -26.48 35.35
CA GLU A 184 -4.27 -26.75 33.97
C GLU A 184 -5.19 -26.02 33.00
N THR A 185 -6.51 -26.02 33.24
CA THR A 185 -7.48 -25.25 32.44
C THR A 185 -7.15 -23.75 32.43
N MET A 186 -6.67 -23.21 33.55
CA MET A 186 -6.25 -21.80 33.61
C MET A 186 -4.98 -21.55 32.80
N LYS A 187 -3.99 -22.46 32.87
CA LYS A 187 -2.78 -22.42 32.02
C LYS A 187 -3.13 -22.49 30.54
N LEU A 188 -4.00 -23.42 30.13
CA LEU A 188 -4.48 -23.54 28.75
C LEU A 188 -5.09 -22.23 28.23
N LYS A 189 -5.85 -21.51 29.08
CA LYS A 189 -6.42 -20.20 28.70
C LYS A 189 -5.37 -19.12 28.50
N VAL A 190 -4.26 -19.18 29.23
CA VAL A 190 -3.11 -18.27 29.05
C VAL A 190 -2.40 -18.61 27.75
N ILE A 191 -2.06 -19.89 27.54
CA ILE A 191 -1.42 -20.37 26.30
C ILE A 191 -2.26 -20.01 25.07
N MET A 192 -3.59 -20.21 25.09
CA MET A 192 -4.46 -19.83 23.97
C MET A 192 -4.46 -18.33 23.70
N LYS A 193 -4.31 -17.48 24.73
CA LYS A 193 -4.16 -16.04 24.53
C LYS A 193 -2.80 -15.74 23.89
N GLU A 194 -1.74 -16.37 24.36
CA GLU A 194 -0.38 -16.15 23.84
C GLU A 194 -0.26 -16.64 22.39
N LEU A 195 -0.83 -17.80 22.03
CA LEU A 195 -0.88 -18.29 20.65
C LEU A 195 -1.50 -17.29 19.68
N VAL A 196 -2.58 -16.62 20.11
CA VAL A 196 -3.23 -15.58 19.32
C VAL A 196 -2.35 -14.34 19.16
N ASN A 197 -1.54 -14.03 20.17
CA ASN A 197 -0.71 -12.82 20.22
C ASN A 197 0.74 -13.04 19.81
N ALA A 198 1.14 -14.26 19.47
CA ALA A 198 2.51 -14.61 19.12
C ALA A 198 3.06 -13.66 18.06
N GLU A 199 4.28 -13.17 18.30
CA GLU A 199 4.97 -12.19 17.47
C GLU A 199 5.98 -12.84 16.51
N SER A 200 6.20 -14.16 16.63
CA SER A 200 7.06 -14.93 15.71
C SER A 200 6.58 -16.37 15.52
N GLN A 201 7.11 -17.02 14.47
CA GLN A 201 6.87 -18.44 14.18
C GLN A 201 7.46 -19.38 15.24
N GLU A 202 8.59 -18.98 15.84
CA GLU A 202 9.28 -19.70 16.91
C GLU A 202 8.44 -19.69 18.20
N GLU A 203 8.04 -18.50 18.67
CA GLU A 203 7.19 -18.34 19.85
C GLU A 203 5.88 -19.13 19.70
N TYR A 204 5.27 -19.12 18.52
CA TYR A 204 4.07 -19.90 18.24
C TYR A 204 4.31 -21.41 18.35
N GLY A 205 5.47 -21.89 17.90
CA GLY A 205 5.90 -23.29 18.04
C GLY A 205 6.02 -23.70 19.49
N ASP A 206 6.76 -22.92 20.30
CA ASP A 206 6.98 -23.19 21.73
C ASP A 206 5.66 -23.22 22.52
N LEU A 207 4.73 -22.34 22.18
CA LEU A 207 3.40 -22.28 22.79
C LEU A 207 2.53 -23.49 22.41
N LYS A 208 2.69 -24.04 21.20
CA LYS A 208 2.01 -25.29 20.79
C LYS A 208 2.54 -26.50 21.53
N ASP A 209 3.85 -26.55 21.77
CA ASP A 209 4.45 -27.61 22.56
C ASP A 209 3.96 -27.51 24.02
N SER A 210 3.97 -26.31 24.58
CA SER A 210 3.41 -26.02 25.91
C SER A 210 1.93 -26.39 26.04
N LEU A 211 1.14 -26.19 24.97
CA LEU A 211 -0.26 -26.62 24.90
C LEU A 211 -0.39 -28.14 25.04
N LEU A 212 0.40 -28.90 24.29
CA LEU A 212 0.37 -30.36 24.31
C LEU A 212 0.88 -30.93 25.65
N GLU A 213 1.96 -30.36 26.20
CA GLU A 213 2.49 -30.73 27.52
C GLU A 213 1.45 -30.51 28.63
N THR A 214 0.75 -29.38 28.61
CA THR A 214 -0.31 -29.07 29.60
C THR A 214 -1.49 -30.05 29.51
N LEU A 215 -1.68 -30.69 28.35
CA LEU A 215 -2.66 -31.76 28.15
C LEU A 215 -2.10 -33.15 28.46
N GLY A 216 -0.91 -33.25 29.06
CA GLY A 216 -0.28 -34.52 29.42
C GLY A 216 0.35 -35.25 28.24
N ASN A 217 0.73 -34.51 27.19
CA ASN A 217 1.26 -35.06 25.93
C ASN A 217 0.28 -35.98 25.18
N ASP A 218 -1.02 -35.86 25.46
CA ASP A 218 -2.07 -36.62 24.81
C ASP A 218 -2.51 -35.98 23.49
N LYS A 219 -2.03 -36.52 22.37
CA LYS A 219 -2.41 -36.08 21.03
C LYS A 219 -3.85 -36.41 20.67
N GLU A 220 -4.48 -37.35 21.37
CA GLU A 220 -5.89 -37.73 21.19
C GLU A 220 -6.83 -36.88 22.06
N ASN A 221 -6.28 -35.91 22.81
CA ASN A 221 -7.09 -34.98 23.56
C ASN A 221 -8.02 -34.18 22.62
N ARG A 222 -9.30 -34.11 22.97
CA ARG A 222 -10.33 -33.47 22.14
C ARG A 222 -10.05 -32.00 21.83
N LEU A 223 -9.46 -31.26 22.79
CA LEU A 223 -9.06 -29.88 22.56
C LEU A 223 -7.91 -29.80 21.55
N TYR A 224 -6.89 -30.64 21.73
CA TYR A 224 -5.70 -30.64 20.87
C TYR A 224 -6.06 -31.02 19.44
N MET A 225 -6.76 -32.13 19.22
CA MET A 225 -7.21 -32.53 17.88
C MET A 225 -8.07 -31.44 17.22
N SER A 226 -9.03 -30.86 17.96
CA SER A 226 -9.88 -29.80 17.44
C SER A 226 -9.09 -28.55 17.06
N PHE A 227 -8.08 -28.18 17.86
CA PHE A 227 -7.20 -27.05 17.60
C PHE A 227 -6.33 -27.29 16.36
N MET A 228 -5.64 -28.43 16.30
CA MET A 228 -4.78 -28.78 15.17
C MET A 228 -5.54 -28.86 13.85
N GLN A 229 -6.78 -29.38 13.87
CA GLN A 229 -7.58 -29.54 12.66
C GLN A 229 -8.20 -28.24 12.14
N HIS A 230 -8.55 -27.29 13.02
CA HIS A 230 -9.39 -26.13 12.64
C HIS A 230 -8.76 -24.75 12.90
N TRP A 231 -7.67 -24.67 13.65
CA TRP A 231 -7.01 -23.41 14.04
C TRP A 231 -5.59 -23.34 13.53
N ASP A 232 -4.82 -24.40 13.74
CA ASP A 232 -3.42 -24.45 13.32
C ASP A 232 -3.25 -24.39 11.79
N THR A 233 -4.25 -24.86 11.04
CA THR A 233 -4.25 -24.84 9.58
C THR A 233 -4.61 -23.48 8.97
N THR A 234 -5.07 -22.52 9.77
CA THR A 234 -5.55 -21.20 9.30
C THR A 234 -4.92 -20.05 10.08
N THR A 235 -3.65 -20.21 10.49
CA THR A 235 -2.93 -19.26 11.34
C THR A 235 -2.79 -17.86 10.73
N ASP A 236 -2.79 -17.77 9.42
CA ASP A 236 -2.81 -16.52 8.65
C ASP A 236 -4.06 -15.67 8.90
N GLU A 237 -5.17 -16.27 9.32
CA GLU A 237 -6.42 -15.55 9.59
C GLU A 237 -6.44 -14.90 10.98
N TRP A 238 -5.72 -15.43 11.97
CA TRP A 238 -5.94 -15.08 13.38
C TRP A 238 -4.69 -14.84 14.23
N VAL A 239 -3.51 -15.29 13.81
CA VAL A 239 -2.25 -15.11 14.56
C VAL A 239 -1.61 -13.76 14.22
N MET A 240 -1.11 -13.05 15.24
CA MET A 240 -0.58 -11.69 15.08
C MET A 240 0.59 -11.58 14.10
N PHE A 241 1.63 -12.42 14.22
CA PHE A 241 2.82 -12.29 13.36
C PHE A 241 2.55 -12.58 11.87
N LYS A 242 1.46 -13.29 11.55
CA LYS A 242 1.06 -13.59 10.17
C LYS A 242 0.25 -12.47 9.51
N ARG A 243 -0.05 -11.37 10.21
CA ARG A 243 -0.83 -10.24 9.69
C ARG A 243 0.01 -9.13 9.08
N GLY A 244 1.34 -9.19 9.21
CA GLY A 244 2.24 -8.10 8.83
C GLY A 244 2.35 -7.83 7.33
N ASP A 245 1.87 -8.75 6.49
CA ASP A 245 1.91 -8.68 5.02
C ASP A 245 0.69 -7.99 4.39
N VAL A 246 -0.30 -7.56 5.19
CA VAL A 246 -1.54 -6.95 4.69
C VAL A 246 -1.86 -5.62 5.38
N PRO A 247 -2.46 -4.64 4.68
CA PRO A 247 -2.69 -3.31 5.25
C PRO A 247 -3.92 -3.28 6.15
N HIS A 248 -3.83 -3.91 7.32
CA HIS A 248 -4.92 -3.93 8.30
C HIS A 248 -5.00 -2.66 9.16
N LEU A 249 -4.13 -1.66 8.95
CA LEU A 249 -4.12 -0.35 9.63
C LEU A 249 -4.19 -0.42 11.17
N MET A 250 -3.43 -1.35 11.76
CA MET A 250 -3.45 -1.68 13.20
C MET A 250 -4.79 -2.17 13.75
N ASN A 251 -5.75 -2.45 12.86
CA ASN A 251 -7.02 -3.01 13.22
C ASN A 251 -6.87 -4.52 13.45
N ASN A 252 -6.63 -4.89 14.71
CA ASN A 252 -6.50 -6.30 15.11
C ASN A 252 -7.75 -6.82 15.84
N THR A 253 -8.75 -5.96 16.09
CA THR A 253 -9.92 -6.30 16.91
C THR A 253 -11.20 -5.63 16.41
N ASN A 254 -12.32 -6.34 16.44
CA ASN A 254 -13.66 -5.78 16.26
C ASN A 254 -14.23 -5.07 17.50
N ASN A 255 -13.50 -4.95 18.62
CA ASN A 255 -14.04 -4.34 19.85
C ASN A 255 -14.56 -2.90 19.64
N ARG A 256 -14.06 -2.19 18.62
CA ARG A 256 -14.56 -0.85 18.23
C ARG A 256 -15.90 -0.89 17.48
N LEU A 257 -16.29 -2.04 16.93
CA LEU A 257 -17.64 -2.33 16.44
C LEU A 257 -18.58 -2.66 17.61
N GLU A 258 -18.20 -3.59 18.48
CA GLU A 258 -19.03 -4.00 19.63
C GLU A 258 -19.37 -2.86 20.61
N SER A 259 -18.39 -2.03 20.93
CA SER A 259 -18.62 -0.84 21.78
C SER A 259 -19.59 0.17 21.15
N LYS A 260 -19.61 0.28 19.81
CA LYS A 260 -20.61 1.08 19.08
C LYS A 260 -21.96 0.37 18.98
N TRP A 261 -22.00 -0.97 18.93
CA TRP A 261 -23.25 -1.73 19.02
C TRP A 261 -23.96 -1.48 20.34
N GLY A 262 -23.23 -1.43 21.46
CA GLY A 262 -23.80 -1.05 22.76
C GLY A 262 -24.54 0.28 22.69
N ARG A 263 -23.91 1.30 22.09
CA ARG A 263 -24.51 2.64 21.92
C ARG A 263 -25.70 2.67 20.94
N ILE A 264 -25.65 1.89 19.87
CA ILE A 264 -26.80 1.77 18.96
C ILE A 264 -27.97 1.10 19.71
N LYS A 265 -27.71 0.02 20.44
CA LYS A 265 -28.69 -0.72 21.27
C LYS A 265 -29.25 0.06 22.45
N GLU A 266 -28.61 1.17 22.85
CA GLU A 266 -29.20 2.14 23.78
C GLU A 266 -30.31 2.98 23.11
N VAL A 267 -30.31 3.08 21.77
CA VAL A 267 -31.24 3.91 21.00
C VAL A 267 -32.28 3.07 20.24
N ILE A 268 -31.90 1.90 19.73
CA ILE A 268 -32.82 0.95 19.08
C ILE A 268 -33.45 0.03 20.12
N ASP A 269 -34.73 -0.27 19.96
CA ASP A 269 -35.50 -1.12 20.88
C ASP A 269 -35.83 -2.46 20.21
N THR A 270 -35.67 -3.54 20.96
CA THR A 270 -36.18 -4.89 20.64
C THR A 270 -37.66 -4.95 20.28
N HIS A 271 -38.47 -3.95 20.65
CA HIS A 271 -39.90 -3.88 20.29
C HIS A 271 -40.16 -3.17 18.96
N MET A 272 -39.14 -2.57 18.33
CA MET A 272 -39.31 -1.91 17.04
C MET A 272 -39.70 -2.91 15.95
N THR A 273 -40.66 -2.55 15.11
CA THR A 273 -40.94 -3.28 13.86
C THR A 273 -39.83 -3.00 12.85
N ILE A 274 -39.73 -3.82 11.79
CA ILE A 274 -38.65 -3.65 10.81
C ILE A 274 -38.67 -2.27 10.12
N ASP A 275 -39.85 -1.69 9.84
CA ASP A 275 -40.00 -0.33 9.31
C ASP A 275 -39.46 0.73 10.28
N GLU A 276 -39.78 0.60 11.57
CA GLU A 276 -39.27 1.47 12.63
C GLU A 276 -37.75 1.39 12.73
N LEU A 277 -37.19 0.18 12.68
CA LEU A 277 -35.75 -0.03 12.72
C LEU A 277 -35.05 0.56 11.50
N ILE A 278 -35.58 0.35 10.28
CA ILE A 278 -35.02 0.94 9.04
C ILE A 278 -34.98 2.46 9.16
N SER A 279 -36.09 3.06 9.56
CA SER A 279 -36.23 4.52 9.71
C SER A 279 -35.24 5.08 10.75
N MET A 280 -35.08 4.38 11.89
CA MET A 280 -34.10 4.75 12.91
C MET A 280 -32.66 4.61 12.41
N LEU A 281 -32.31 3.52 11.71
CA LEU A 281 -30.97 3.31 11.16
C LEU A 281 -30.62 4.37 10.10
N ILE A 282 -31.57 4.74 9.23
CA ILE A 282 -31.40 5.85 8.27
C ILE A 282 -31.12 7.16 9.02
N THR A 283 -31.88 7.45 10.08
CA THR A 283 -31.72 8.65 10.90
C THR A 283 -30.34 8.69 11.57
N LEU A 284 -29.94 7.60 12.21
CA LEU A 284 -28.62 7.46 12.85
C LEU A 284 -27.48 7.56 11.83
N GLN A 285 -27.68 7.00 10.64
CA GLN A 285 -26.72 7.10 9.54
C GLN A 285 -26.55 8.54 9.06
N GLY A 286 -27.65 9.27 8.87
CA GLY A 286 -27.61 10.70 8.51
C GLY A 286 -26.84 11.53 9.54
N TYR A 287 -27.10 11.30 10.83
CA TYR A 287 -26.36 11.96 11.92
C TYR A 287 -24.86 11.59 11.92
N ALA A 288 -24.52 10.32 11.70
CA ALA A 288 -23.13 9.88 11.62
C ALA A 288 -22.38 10.56 10.46
N GLU A 289 -23.05 10.70 9.30
CA GLU A 289 -22.50 11.39 8.13
C GLU A 289 -22.30 12.89 8.37
N GLU A 290 -23.25 13.57 9.03
CA GLU A 290 -23.11 14.98 9.40
C GLU A 290 -21.96 15.19 10.39
N ARG A 291 -21.80 14.31 11.38
CA ARG A 291 -20.65 14.35 12.30
C ARG A 291 -19.33 14.18 11.59
N TYR A 292 -19.26 13.23 10.66
CA TYR A 292 -18.07 13.03 9.83
C TYR A 292 -17.72 14.30 9.06
N LEU A 293 -18.71 14.93 8.40
CA LEU A 293 -18.49 16.17 7.67
C LEU A 293 -18.10 17.34 8.59
N SER A 294 -18.72 17.45 9.77
CA SER A 294 -18.37 18.47 10.74
C SER A 294 -16.91 18.34 11.17
N GLU A 295 -16.45 17.12 11.42
CA GLU A 295 -15.05 16.84 11.77
C GLU A 295 -14.10 17.08 10.58
N TRP A 296 -14.51 16.68 9.37
CA TRP A 296 -13.78 16.93 8.13
C TRP A 296 -13.52 18.41 7.86
N HIS A 297 -14.48 19.27 8.15
CA HIS A 297 -14.37 20.73 7.97
C HIS A 297 -13.85 21.47 9.20
N ARG A 298 -13.60 20.78 10.33
CA ARG A 298 -13.11 21.42 11.56
C ARG A 298 -11.67 21.91 11.36
N VAL A 299 -11.43 23.21 11.58
CA VAL A 299 -10.09 23.80 11.50
C VAL A 299 -9.17 23.09 12.51
N GLY A 300 -8.01 22.62 12.03
CA GLY A 300 -7.04 21.88 12.84
C GLY A 300 -7.29 20.38 12.98
N SER A 301 -8.35 19.81 12.38
CA SER A 301 -8.58 18.35 12.37
C SER A 301 -7.62 17.59 11.44
N ARG A 302 -6.95 18.31 10.52
CA ARG A 302 -5.88 17.79 9.67
C ARG A 302 -4.52 18.16 10.25
N VAL A 303 -3.65 17.18 10.38
CA VAL A 303 -2.27 17.39 10.85
C VAL A 303 -1.53 18.27 9.85
N GLN A 304 -0.89 19.34 10.31
CA GLN A 304 0.11 20.04 9.52
C GLN A 304 1.30 19.10 9.35
N ILE A 305 1.45 18.50 8.16
CA ILE A 305 2.57 17.64 7.82
C ILE A 305 3.77 18.55 7.57
N ASN A 306 4.48 18.89 8.63
CA ASN A 306 5.68 19.70 8.58
C ASN A 306 6.69 19.05 9.50
N GLU A 307 7.59 18.23 8.96
CA GLU A 307 8.90 17.95 9.58
C GLU A 307 9.86 17.12 8.71
N ASP A 308 9.42 16.42 7.65
CA ASP A 308 10.34 15.59 6.84
C ASP A 308 9.92 15.50 5.34
N ARG A 309 10.89 15.42 4.40
CA ARG A 309 10.65 15.35 2.93
C ARG A 309 10.01 14.04 2.50
N GLU A 310 10.37 12.90 3.10
CA GLU A 310 9.82 11.58 2.79
C GLU A 310 8.42 11.41 3.41
N LEU A 311 8.20 11.97 4.60
CA LEU A 311 6.86 12.07 5.16
C LEU A 311 5.95 13.01 4.34
N LYS A 312 6.52 14.01 3.63
CA LYS A 312 5.75 14.83 2.70
C LYS A 312 5.30 14.05 1.46
N SER A 313 6.07 13.08 0.96
CA SER A 313 5.64 12.26 -0.20
C SER A 313 4.43 11.35 0.11
N ILE A 314 4.23 10.95 1.36
CA ILE A 314 3.07 10.13 1.78
C ILE A 314 1.88 10.96 2.29
N ARG A 315 1.81 12.26 1.92
CA ARG A 315 0.72 13.19 2.27
C ARG A 315 -0.68 12.77 1.81
N GLN A 316 -0.76 11.82 0.89
CA GLN A 316 -2.03 11.29 0.38
C GLN A 316 -2.70 10.32 1.36
N LEU A 317 -1.98 9.86 2.39
CA LEU A 317 -2.55 8.99 3.42
C LEU A 317 -3.54 9.75 4.31
N SER A 318 -4.52 9.00 4.84
CA SER A 318 -5.36 9.51 5.92
C SER A 318 -4.51 9.98 7.12
N THR A 319 -4.98 10.96 7.89
CA THR A 319 -4.31 11.39 9.13
C THR A 319 -3.98 10.22 10.06
N TYR A 320 -4.88 9.25 10.14
CA TYR A 320 -4.68 8.02 10.91
C TYR A 320 -3.56 7.13 10.35
N ALA A 321 -3.60 6.81 9.05
CA ALA A 321 -2.54 5.99 8.42
C ALA A 321 -1.19 6.72 8.43
N PHE A 322 -1.20 8.03 8.17
CA PHE A 322 -0.01 8.89 8.27
C PHE A 322 0.63 8.81 9.65
N ARG A 323 -0.14 8.82 10.74
CA ARG A 323 0.42 8.69 12.10
C ARG A 323 1.11 7.35 12.30
N ILE A 324 0.48 6.25 11.85
CA ILE A 324 1.07 4.91 11.94
C ILE A 324 2.39 4.84 11.18
N VAL A 325 2.41 5.31 9.94
CA VAL A 325 3.61 5.33 9.09
C VAL A 325 4.65 6.31 9.62
N SER A 326 4.25 7.47 10.13
CA SER A 326 5.17 8.45 10.73
C SER A 326 5.85 7.93 11.99
N ASP A 327 5.12 7.19 12.84
CA ASP A 327 5.70 6.58 14.04
C ASP A 327 6.69 5.47 13.67
N GLN A 328 6.36 4.65 12.67
CA GLN A 328 7.27 3.64 12.09
C GLN A 328 8.50 4.29 11.45
N TYR A 329 8.30 5.34 10.66
CA TYR A 329 9.36 6.10 10.00
C TYR A 329 10.32 6.71 11.03
N LYS A 330 9.80 7.36 12.09
CA LYS A 330 10.63 7.88 13.19
C LYS A 330 11.43 6.78 13.88
N LEU A 331 10.92 5.56 13.95
CA LEU A 331 11.64 4.41 14.48
C LEU A 331 12.69 3.87 13.49
N ALA A 332 12.41 3.95 12.19
CA ALA A 332 13.29 3.55 11.09
C ALA A 332 14.46 4.50 10.83
N VAL A 333 14.25 5.82 10.95
CA VAL A 333 15.24 6.84 10.57
C VAL A 333 15.62 7.80 11.72
N GLY A 334 14.99 7.68 12.88
CA GLY A 334 15.24 8.57 14.00
C GLY A 334 16.59 8.31 14.70
N PRO A 335 16.99 9.16 15.67
CA PRO A 335 18.28 9.04 16.37
C PRO A 335 18.47 7.72 17.15
N GLN A 336 17.39 6.95 17.36
CA GLN A 336 17.40 5.64 18.01
C GLN A 336 17.29 4.47 17.02
N ALA A 337 17.30 4.74 15.71
CA ALA A 337 17.38 3.75 14.65
C ALA A 337 18.75 3.07 14.72
N ASN A 338 18.78 1.88 15.32
CA ASN A 338 19.93 0.98 15.32
C ASN A 338 19.40 -0.34 14.76
N TYR A 339 20.01 -0.86 13.71
CA TYR A 339 19.58 -2.10 13.06
C TYR A 339 20.79 -3.01 12.86
N SER A 340 20.69 -4.26 13.30
CA SER A 340 21.61 -5.33 12.91
C SER A 340 21.05 -6.07 11.70
N ILE A 341 21.87 -6.23 10.66
CA ILE A 341 21.49 -6.86 9.40
C ILE A 341 22.08 -8.27 9.37
N ASP A 342 21.24 -9.26 9.14
CA ASP A 342 21.64 -10.63 8.85
C ASP A 342 21.24 -10.95 7.40
N MET A 343 22.24 -11.21 6.56
CA MET A 343 22.03 -11.46 5.13
C MET A 343 22.18 -12.96 4.87
N ASP A 344 21.07 -13.62 4.55
CA ASP A 344 21.11 -14.93 3.92
C ASP A 344 20.73 -14.78 2.45
N CYS A 345 21.25 -15.66 1.59
CA CYS A 345 21.33 -15.52 0.14
C CYS A 345 19.97 -15.28 -0.57
N GLU A 346 18.85 -15.51 0.14
CA GLU A 346 17.49 -15.35 -0.37
C GLU A 346 16.67 -14.26 0.33
N LYS A 347 17.06 -13.79 1.52
CA LYS A 347 16.29 -12.83 2.35
C LYS A 347 17.20 -12.02 3.29
N THR A 348 16.94 -10.72 3.37
CA THR A 348 17.62 -9.83 4.33
C THR A 348 16.78 -9.66 5.59
N ARG A 349 17.33 -10.01 6.76
CA ARG A 349 16.66 -9.83 8.06
C ARG A 349 17.24 -8.62 8.79
N LEU A 350 16.42 -7.59 8.99
CA LEU A 350 16.74 -6.36 9.74
C LEU A 350 16.22 -6.47 11.17
N THR A 351 17.06 -6.40 12.17
CA THR A 351 16.65 -6.49 13.59
C THR A 351 16.98 -5.19 14.32
N ASN A 352 16.01 -4.58 15.00
CA ASN A 352 16.22 -3.39 15.82
C ASN A 352 16.60 -3.81 17.26
N PRO A 353 17.84 -3.61 17.74
CA PRO A 353 18.27 -4.06 19.06
C PRO A 353 17.57 -3.37 20.23
N ALA A 354 16.99 -2.18 20.02
CA ALA A 354 16.29 -1.43 21.06
C ALA A 354 14.86 -1.95 21.30
N THR A 355 14.25 -2.58 20.30
CA THR A 355 12.86 -3.08 20.37
C THR A 355 12.76 -4.60 20.24
N GLY A 356 13.81 -5.28 19.80
CA GLY A 356 13.83 -6.72 19.52
C GLY A 356 13.09 -7.13 18.25
N LYS A 357 12.50 -6.18 17.51
CA LYS A 357 11.73 -6.48 16.29
C LYS A 357 12.63 -6.79 15.12
N ALA A 358 12.36 -7.90 14.44
CA ALA A 358 13.01 -8.31 13.20
C ALA A 358 12.04 -8.22 12.02
N HIS A 359 12.53 -7.73 10.88
CA HIS A 359 11.79 -7.61 9.63
C HIS A 359 12.54 -8.35 8.53
N GLU A 360 11.87 -9.26 7.81
CA GLU A 360 12.38 -9.84 6.57
C GLU A 360 12.02 -8.93 5.40
N VAL A 361 13.01 -8.54 4.60
CA VAL A 361 12.80 -7.74 3.39
C VAL A 361 13.04 -8.64 2.17
N ASP A 362 12.00 -8.82 1.35
CA ASP A 362 12.10 -9.44 0.02
C ASP A 362 12.19 -8.33 -1.04
N PRO A 363 13.38 -8.05 -1.60
CA PRO A 363 13.56 -6.98 -2.56
C PRO A 363 12.81 -7.20 -3.89
N ARG A 364 12.22 -8.37 -4.14
CA ARG A 364 11.56 -8.69 -5.43
C ARG A 364 10.11 -8.20 -5.54
N GLY A 365 9.40 -7.93 -4.44
CA GLY A 365 7.99 -7.51 -4.43
C GLY A 365 7.76 -6.06 -4.86
N ASP A 366 8.49 -5.11 -4.28
CA ASP A 366 8.30 -3.67 -4.47
C ASP A 366 8.48 -3.20 -5.93
N HIS A 367 9.31 -3.91 -6.69
CA HIS A 367 9.62 -3.57 -8.09
C HIS A 367 8.43 -3.76 -9.03
N LYS A 368 7.51 -4.68 -8.71
CA LYS A 368 6.37 -5.01 -9.60
C LYS A 368 5.31 -3.91 -9.60
N ASP A 369 5.04 -3.31 -8.44
CA ASP A 369 3.97 -2.34 -8.30
C ASP A 369 4.43 -0.94 -8.74
N ALA A 370 5.67 -0.56 -8.45
CA ALA A 370 6.28 0.67 -8.98
C ALA A 370 6.26 0.74 -10.53
N VAL A 371 6.45 -0.40 -11.21
CA VAL A 371 6.41 -0.47 -12.69
C VAL A 371 4.99 -0.36 -13.24
N LYS A 372 3.97 -0.86 -12.52
CA LYS A 372 2.56 -0.74 -12.96
C LYS A 372 2.03 0.68 -12.82
N ASP A 373 2.52 1.41 -11.83
CA ASP A 373 2.07 2.77 -11.52
C ASP A 373 2.88 3.86 -12.24
N MET A 374 3.83 3.46 -13.09
CA MET A 374 4.62 4.39 -13.90
C MET A 374 3.71 5.20 -14.84
N ASN A 375 3.86 6.52 -14.84
CA ASN A 375 3.16 7.37 -15.80
C ASN A 375 3.81 7.17 -17.19
N LEU A 376 3.18 6.35 -18.02
CA LEU A 376 3.64 6.06 -19.39
C LEU A 376 3.48 7.25 -20.36
N GLY A 377 2.81 8.32 -19.93
CA GLY A 377 2.60 9.54 -20.68
C GLY A 377 3.79 10.50 -20.67
N LYS A 378 3.54 11.73 -21.08
CA LYS A 378 4.54 12.80 -21.19
C LYS A 378 4.81 13.42 -19.81
N TRP A 379 6.07 13.64 -19.48
CA TRP A 379 6.50 14.37 -18.28
C TRP A 379 7.73 15.24 -18.57
N HIS A 380 8.05 16.15 -17.65
CA HIS A 380 9.08 17.18 -17.86
C HIS A 380 10.15 17.16 -16.78
N ILE A 381 11.42 17.26 -17.20
CA ILE A 381 12.57 17.53 -16.34
C ILE A 381 13.11 18.91 -16.72
N GLY A 382 12.81 19.92 -15.91
CA GLY A 382 13.08 21.32 -16.29
C GLY A 382 12.36 21.69 -17.59
N ARG A 383 13.12 21.97 -18.66
CA ARG A 383 12.58 22.26 -20.01
C ARG A 383 12.60 21.05 -20.95
N HIS A 384 13.08 19.90 -20.50
CA HIS A 384 13.19 18.69 -21.32
C HIS A 384 11.95 17.82 -21.19
N VAL A 385 11.45 17.30 -22.32
CA VAL A 385 10.27 16.45 -22.39
C VAL A 385 10.70 14.99 -22.51
N GLN A 386 10.10 14.10 -21.73
CA GLN A 386 10.29 12.65 -21.82
C GLN A 386 8.95 11.91 -21.79
N TYR A 387 8.89 10.72 -22.38
CA TYR A 387 7.72 9.84 -22.32
C TYR A 387 8.05 8.63 -21.45
N GLY A 388 7.21 8.33 -20.46
CA GLY A 388 7.47 7.21 -19.54
C GLY A 388 7.57 5.85 -20.24
N SER A 389 6.87 5.68 -21.38
CA SER A 389 6.99 4.49 -22.23
C SER A 389 8.42 4.21 -22.71
N GLU A 390 9.26 5.24 -22.86
CA GLU A 390 10.65 5.11 -23.35
C GLU A 390 11.60 4.49 -22.31
N PHE A 391 11.18 4.38 -21.04
CA PHE A 391 11.97 3.70 -20.02
C PHE A 391 11.71 2.19 -19.96
N LEU A 392 10.70 1.70 -20.65
CA LEU A 392 10.44 0.26 -20.72
C LEU A 392 11.59 -0.50 -21.42
N ASP A 393 12.49 0.19 -22.13
CA ASP A 393 13.73 -0.34 -22.69
C ASP A 393 14.61 -1.05 -21.63
N PHE A 394 14.50 -0.65 -20.36
CA PHE A 394 15.19 -1.31 -19.25
C PHE A 394 14.60 -2.70 -18.91
N ARG A 395 13.37 -3.04 -19.32
CA ARG A 395 12.73 -4.31 -18.94
C ARG A 395 13.19 -5.50 -19.78
N GLU A 396 13.79 -5.23 -20.93
CA GLU A 396 14.17 -6.24 -21.90
C GLU A 396 15.65 -6.13 -22.27
N ASN A 397 16.17 -7.09 -23.03
CA ASN A 397 17.50 -7.00 -23.64
C ASN A 397 17.51 -6.05 -24.86
N LEU A 398 16.95 -4.85 -24.69
CA LEU A 398 16.88 -3.81 -25.72
C LEU A 398 18.02 -2.81 -25.56
N TRP A 399 18.33 -2.13 -26.66
CA TRP A 399 19.25 -0.99 -26.66
C TRP A 399 18.60 0.17 -25.93
N LEU A 400 19.34 0.76 -24.98
CA LEU A 400 18.86 1.97 -24.32
C LEU A 400 18.84 3.12 -25.33
N HIS A 401 17.69 3.74 -25.50
CA HIS A 401 17.55 4.93 -26.34
C HIS A 401 18.02 6.19 -25.60
N SER A 402 18.18 7.28 -26.35
CA SER A 402 18.67 8.56 -25.82
C SER A 402 17.82 9.07 -24.65
N SER A 403 16.51 8.79 -24.66
CA SER A 403 15.61 9.14 -23.57
C SER A 403 15.91 8.37 -22.28
N SER A 404 16.12 7.06 -22.37
CA SER A 404 16.43 6.20 -21.22
C SER A 404 17.80 6.55 -20.61
N ILE A 405 18.80 6.83 -21.45
CA ILE A 405 20.10 7.37 -21.01
C ILE A 405 19.93 8.72 -20.32
N THR A 406 19.18 9.64 -20.92
CA THR A 406 18.98 10.98 -20.35
C THR A 406 18.23 10.92 -19.01
N GLY A 407 17.17 10.11 -18.93
CA GLY A 407 16.43 9.91 -17.68
C GLY A 407 17.30 9.34 -16.57
N ALA A 408 18.14 8.33 -16.89
CA ALA A 408 19.06 7.76 -15.92
C ALA A 408 20.16 8.74 -15.48
N LEU A 409 20.71 9.57 -16.39
CA LEU A 409 21.66 10.62 -16.03
C LEU A 409 21.05 11.63 -15.06
N PHE A 410 19.80 12.06 -15.27
CA PHE A 410 19.10 12.93 -14.32
C PHE A 410 18.84 12.24 -12.99
N ALA A 411 18.54 10.94 -13.00
CA ALA A 411 18.37 10.18 -11.77
C ALA A 411 19.68 10.11 -10.97
N LEU A 412 20.83 9.93 -11.66
CA LEU A 412 22.15 10.00 -11.03
C LEU A 412 22.45 11.40 -10.48
N LYS A 413 22.14 12.47 -11.23
CA LYS A 413 22.30 13.85 -10.75
C LYS A 413 21.48 14.16 -9.50
N GLU A 414 20.26 13.61 -9.37
CA GLU A 414 19.47 13.75 -8.15
C GLU A 414 19.97 12.85 -7.00
N THR A 415 20.71 11.80 -7.31
CA THR A 415 21.25 10.85 -6.32
C THR A 415 22.58 11.32 -5.73
N TYR A 416 23.44 11.95 -6.53
CA TYR A 416 24.79 12.36 -6.14
C TYR A 416 24.91 13.89 -6.10
N GLU A 417 25.40 14.41 -4.98
CA GLU A 417 25.57 15.86 -4.80
C GLU A 417 26.64 16.44 -5.75
N GLU A 418 26.44 17.70 -6.15
CA GLU A 418 27.43 18.48 -6.94
C GLU A 418 27.80 17.86 -8.30
N VAL A 419 26.89 17.07 -8.89
CA VAL A 419 27.05 16.48 -10.24
C VAL A 419 26.34 17.32 -11.32
N GLY A 420 27.07 17.65 -12.37
CA GLY A 420 26.57 18.33 -13.56
C GLY A 420 26.48 17.38 -14.75
N ILE A 421 25.42 17.48 -15.56
CA ILE A 421 25.26 16.65 -16.75
C ILE A 421 25.60 17.48 -17.98
N VAL A 422 26.51 17.00 -18.83
CA VAL A 422 26.65 17.51 -20.20
C VAL A 422 25.54 16.90 -21.02
N ASN A 423 24.72 17.73 -21.67
CA ASN A 423 23.60 17.22 -22.47
C ASN A 423 24.08 16.23 -23.54
N PRO A 424 23.66 14.95 -23.52
CA PRO A 424 24.11 13.90 -24.45
C PRO A 424 24.06 14.26 -25.94
N ARG A 425 23.17 15.20 -26.32
CA ARG A 425 22.92 15.62 -27.70
C ARG A 425 23.85 16.72 -28.20
N PHE A 426 24.83 17.16 -27.42
CA PHE A 426 25.69 18.27 -27.82
C PHE A 426 26.47 18.01 -29.12
N LEU A 427 26.72 16.73 -29.46
CA LEU A 427 27.39 16.33 -30.70
C LEU A 427 26.48 16.34 -31.93
N ASP A 428 25.15 16.45 -31.74
CA ASP A 428 24.16 16.50 -32.84
C ASP A 428 24.23 17.82 -33.65
N PHE A 429 25.00 18.81 -33.18
CA PHE A 429 25.05 20.15 -33.75
C PHE A 429 26.37 20.41 -34.48
N ASP A 430 26.33 21.20 -35.55
CA ASP A 430 27.50 21.43 -36.40
C ASP A 430 28.44 22.51 -35.85
N THR A 431 27.89 23.59 -35.30
CA THR A 431 28.70 24.75 -34.89
C THR A 431 29.19 24.63 -33.45
N MET A 432 30.43 25.05 -33.19
CA MET A 432 31.02 25.03 -31.84
C MET A 432 30.17 25.80 -30.82
N GLU A 433 29.58 26.92 -31.23
CA GLU A 433 28.72 27.71 -30.36
C GLU A 433 27.46 26.93 -29.93
N GLN A 434 26.79 26.24 -30.87
CA GLN A 434 25.65 25.38 -30.56
C GLN A 434 26.06 24.21 -29.69
N ARG A 435 27.20 23.55 -29.98
CA ARG A 435 27.72 22.45 -29.16
C ARG A 435 27.93 22.88 -27.71
N CYS A 436 28.65 23.99 -27.50
CA CYS A 436 28.89 24.53 -26.15
C CYS A 436 27.60 24.96 -25.45
N ARG A 437 26.66 25.58 -26.17
CA ARG A 437 25.37 26.00 -25.61
C ARG A 437 24.51 24.80 -25.19
N THR A 438 24.42 23.79 -26.04
CA THR A 438 23.68 22.56 -25.75
C THR A 438 24.36 21.79 -24.62
N ALA A 439 25.68 21.64 -24.64
CA ALA A 439 26.45 20.96 -23.59
C ALA A 439 26.12 21.50 -22.19
N ARG A 440 26.02 22.83 -22.03
CA ARG A 440 25.67 23.48 -20.76
C ARG A 440 24.22 23.34 -20.33
N SER A 441 23.31 22.95 -21.22
CA SER A 441 21.86 23.05 -20.99
C SER A 441 21.32 22.20 -19.83
N PHE A 442 22.05 21.17 -19.40
CA PHE A 442 21.67 20.32 -18.25
C PHE A 442 22.47 20.62 -16.96
N GLY A 443 23.10 21.80 -16.91
CA GLY A 443 23.73 22.33 -15.71
C GLY A 443 25.16 21.87 -15.47
N ALA A 444 25.87 21.39 -16.50
CA ALA A 444 27.28 20.99 -16.38
C ALA A 444 28.23 22.12 -15.97
N ALA A 445 27.83 23.38 -16.19
CA ALA A 445 28.66 24.56 -15.90
C ALA A 445 28.05 25.42 -14.77
N ASP A 446 27.10 24.87 -14.01
CA ASP A 446 26.49 25.58 -12.91
C ASP A 446 27.49 25.77 -11.75
N PRO A 447 27.39 26.85 -10.96
CA PRO A 447 28.27 27.06 -9.82
C PRO A 447 28.14 25.93 -8.79
N GLY A 448 29.27 25.43 -8.27
CA GLY A 448 29.30 24.40 -7.22
C GLY A 448 29.39 22.95 -7.73
N ILE A 449 29.36 22.73 -9.04
CA ILE A 449 29.57 21.40 -9.63
C ILE A 449 31.03 20.94 -9.44
N LYS A 450 31.21 19.74 -8.89
CA LYS A 450 32.52 19.09 -8.69
C LYS A 450 32.78 17.99 -9.71
N SER A 451 31.73 17.32 -10.19
CA SER A 451 31.84 16.25 -11.18
C SER A 451 30.93 16.51 -12.38
N VAL A 452 31.46 16.35 -13.59
CA VAL A 452 30.71 16.56 -14.84
C VAL A 452 30.66 15.26 -15.63
N VAL A 453 29.45 14.83 -16.00
CA VAL A 453 29.22 13.49 -16.57
C VAL A 453 28.39 13.52 -17.85
N SER A 454 28.61 12.56 -18.74
CA SER A 454 27.74 12.35 -19.90
C SER A 454 27.92 10.98 -20.53
N ILE A 455 26.88 10.55 -21.24
CA ILE A 455 26.90 9.40 -22.13
C ILE A 455 26.47 9.90 -23.50
N VAL A 456 27.35 9.81 -24.49
CA VAL A 456 27.15 10.37 -25.83
C VAL A 456 26.99 9.29 -26.88
N ASN A 457 26.16 9.57 -27.88
CA ASN A 457 25.98 8.67 -29.01
C ASN A 457 27.14 8.88 -30.01
N LEU A 458 27.87 7.80 -30.32
CA LEU A 458 28.97 7.77 -31.28
C LEU A 458 28.54 7.14 -32.63
N GLY A 459 27.25 7.26 -32.97
CA GLY A 459 26.63 6.75 -34.20
C GLY A 459 25.69 5.57 -33.91
N TYR A 460 26.27 4.40 -33.65
CA TYR A 460 25.55 3.17 -33.30
C TYR A 460 25.96 2.63 -31.92
N HIS A 461 26.59 3.46 -31.10
CA HIS A 461 27.18 3.05 -29.83
C HIS A 461 27.11 4.18 -28.79
N TRP A 462 27.11 3.81 -27.52
CA TRP A 462 27.18 4.76 -26.41
C TRP A 462 28.60 4.76 -25.84
N GLY A 463 29.16 5.95 -25.66
CA GLY A 463 30.42 6.14 -24.94
C GLY A 463 30.22 7.09 -23.77
N GLU A 464 30.97 6.89 -22.69
CA GLU A 464 30.83 7.63 -21.45
C GLU A 464 32.08 8.43 -21.13
N PHE A 465 31.88 9.61 -20.55
CA PHE A 465 32.94 10.33 -19.87
C PHE A 465 32.46 10.94 -18.56
N SER A 466 33.37 10.93 -17.59
CA SER A 466 33.25 11.61 -16.31
C SER A 466 34.45 12.51 -16.11
N ILE A 467 34.26 13.67 -15.51
CA ILE A 467 35.30 14.67 -15.26
C ILE A 467 35.22 15.10 -13.81
N ASP A 468 36.28 14.86 -13.05
CA ASP A 468 36.51 15.54 -11.79
C ASP A 468 37.06 16.94 -12.10
N VAL A 469 36.24 17.96 -11.86
CA VAL A 469 36.53 19.36 -12.19
C VAL A 469 37.68 19.89 -11.33
N HIS A 470 37.79 19.43 -10.09
CA HIS A 470 38.83 19.87 -9.16
C HIS A 470 40.19 19.26 -9.50
N GLN A 471 40.22 17.94 -9.74
CA GLN A 471 41.43 17.22 -10.12
C GLN A 471 41.82 17.44 -11.58
N LYS A 472 40.90 17.99 -12.39
CA LYS A 472 41.07 18.20 -13.84
C LYS A 472 41.42 16.89 -14.54
N ARG A 473 40.68 15.83 -14.18
CA ARG A 473 40.91 14.48 -14.65
C ARG A 473 39.63 13.95 -15.25
N SER A 474 39.73 13.39 -16.45
CA SER A 474 38.62 12.80 -17.19
C SER A 474 38.83 11.30 -17.33
N PHE A 475 37.81 10.55 -16.95
CA PHE A 475 37.72 9.12 -17.17
C PHE A 475 36.85 8.88 -18.40
N LEU A 476 37.37 8.12 -19.35
CA LEU A 476 36.68 7.72 -20.57
C LEU A 476 36.36 6.24 -20.51
N PHE A 477 35.17 5.88 -20.97
CA PHE A 477 34.74 4.49 -21.05
C PHE A 477 34.01 4.21 -22.37
N ASP A 478 34.43 3.13 -23.01
CA ASP A 478 33.75 2.55 -24.16
C ASP A 478 33.47 1.08 -23.84
N PRO A 479 32.20 0.65 -23.77
CA PRO A 479 31.86 -0.74 -23.46
C PRO A 479 32.53 -1.77 -24.36
N LEU A 480 32.83 -1.42 -25.62
CA LEU A 480 33.55 -2.30 -26.56
C LEU A 480 35.07 -2.14 -26.54
N GLN A 481 35.58 -1.15 -25.80
CA GLN A 481 36.99 -0.75 -25.70
C GLN A 481 37.62 -0.43 -27.07
N LEU A 482 36.84 0.17 -27.97
CA LEU A 482 37.28 0.56 -29.31
C LEU A 482 38.10 1.86 -29.28
N GLN A 483 39.33 1.80 -29.78
CA GLN A 483 40.23 2.95 -29.81
C GLN A 483 39.66 4.14 -30.60
N SER A 484 38.88 3.89 -31.65
CA SER A 484 38.20 4.94 -32.43
C SER A 484 37.16 5.70 -31.60
N ASN A 485 36.42 4.99 -30.75
CA ASN A 485 35.39 5.57 -29.90
C ASN A 485 36.02 6.37 -28.77
N LEU A 486 37.05 5.82 -28.11
CA LEU A 486 37.83 6.53 -27.10
C LEU A 486 38.48 7.81 -27.65
N THR A 487 38.98 7.76 -28.88
CA THR A 487 39.53 8.96 -29.55
C THR A 487 38.43 9.99 -29.82
N SER A 488 37.25 9.55 -30.23
CA SER A 488 36.09 10.41 -30.47
C SER A 488 35.59 11.08 -29.18
N LEU A 489 35.50 10.31 -28.08
CA LEU A 489 35.16 10.82 -26.74
C LEU A 489 36.18 11.86 -26.26
N LYS A 490 37.48 11.53 -26.35
CA LYS A 490 38.56 12.45 -25.98
C LYS A 490 38.49 13.76 -26.78
N ASN A 491 38.24 13.68 -28.08
CA ASN A 491 38.08 14.85 -28.93
C ASN A 491 36.85 15.68 -28.54
N ALA A 492 35.73 15.03 -28.23
CA ALA A 492 34.52 15.72 -27.79
C ALA A 492 34.75 16.50 -26.48
N VAL A 493 35.44 15.87 -25.51
CA VAL A 493 35.82 16.52 -24.25
C VAL A 493 36.79 17.68 -24.49
N ARG A 494 37.89 17.46 -25.23
CA ARG A 494 38.91 18.47 -25.55
C ARG A 494 38.33 19.70 -26.25
N THR A 495 37.46 19.48 -27.22
CA THR A 495 37.00 20.58 -28.09
C THR A 495 35.82 21.34 -27.51
N VAL A 496 34.85 20.63 -26.92
CA VAL A 496 33.60 21.23 -26.45
C VAL A 496 33.62 21.40 -24.93
N VAL A 497 33.85 20.32 -24.17
CA VAL A 497 33.65 20.31 -22.71
C VAL A 497 34.72 21.14 -21.99
N GLU A 498 35.98 21.08 -22.41
CA GLU A 498 37.03 21.95 -21.86
C GLU A 498 36.76 23.43 -22.13
N THR A 499 36.36 23.76 -23.36
CA THR A 499 35.94 25.13 -23.73
C THR A 499 34.73 25.58 -22.91
N MET A 500 33.80 24.66 -22.66
CA MET A 500 32.61 24.89 -21.87
C MET A 500 32.94 25.20 -20.40
N LEU A 501 33.92 24.50 -19.82
CA LEU A 501 34.33 24.65 -18.42
C LEU A 501 35.43 25.69 -18.22
N ASN A 502 35.92 26.34 -19.29
CA ASN A 502 37.08 27.24 -19.26
C ASN A 502 38.36 26.53 -18.77
N MET A 503 38.58 25.30 -19.24
CA MET A 503 39.65 24.39 -18.86
C MET A 503 40.50 23.89 -20.04
N THR A 504 40.54 24.64 -21.14
CA THR A 504 41.26 24.27 -22.37
C THR A 504 42.69 23.80 -22.10
N ASP A 505 42.99 22.58 -22.55
CA ASP A 505 44.26 21.85 -22.40
C ASP A 505 44.70 21.58 -20.96
N ARG A 506 43.78 21.64 -20.00
CA ARG A 506 44.07 21.40 -18.57
C ARG A 506 43.62 20.04 -18.07
N ILE A 507 42.88 19.27 -18.86
CA ILE A 507 42.32 17.98 -18.44
C ILE A 507 43.23 16.82 -18.83
N GLN A 508 43.54 15.98 -17.84
CA GLN A 508 44.21 14.69 -18.02
C GLN A 508 43.18 13.59 -18.34
N PHE A 509 43.58 12.57 -19.09
CA PHE A 509 42.66 11.54 -19.58
C PHE A 509 43.12 10.15 -19.16
N ASP A 510 42.20 9.40 -18.60
CA ASP A 510 42.35 7.99 -18.22
C ASP A 510 41.24 7.18 -18.88
N VAL A 511 41.53 5.90 -19.15
CA VAL A 511 40.58 4.98 -19.78
C VAL A 511 40.24 3.89 -18.79
N ILE A 512 38.95 3.74 -18.50
CA ILE A 512 38.46 2.62 -17.69
C ILE A 512 38.41 1.38 -18.58
N SER A 513 39.24 0.38 -18.23
CA SER A 513 39.41 -0.85 -19.01
C SER A 513 39.03 -2.11 -18.24
N GLY A 514 38.67 -1.98 -16.96
CA GLY A 514 38.32 -3.10 -16.08
C GLY A 514 36.92 -3.68 -16.31
N CYS A 515 36.20 -3.23 -17.34
CA CYS A 515 34.91 -3.75 -17.76
C CYS A 515 34.80 -3.72 -19.29
N LYS A 516 34.25 -4.78 -19.87
CA LYS A 516 33.89 -4.88 -21.28
C LYS A 516 32.50 -5.45 -21.45
N GLN A 517 31.74 -4.97 -22.43
CA GLN A 517 30.46 -5.57 -22.78
C GLN A 517 30.66 -7.01 -23.29
N MET A 518 29.81 -7.92 -22.81
CA MET A 518 29.82 -9.36 -23.17
C MET A 518 28.64 -9.78 -24.04
N ASP A 519 27.75 -8.85 -24.39
CA ASP A 519 26.53 -9.07 -25.18
C ASP A 519 26.41 -8.05 -26.33
N ASN A 520 25.27 -8.04 -27.03
CA ASN A 520 25.00 -7.09 -28.12
C ASN A 520 24.02 -5.96 -27.73
N SER A 521 23.60 -5.85 -26.47
CA SER A 521 22.49 -4.98 -26.08
C SER A 521 22.75 -4.04 -24.91
N SER A 522 23.79 -4.28 -24.12
CA SER A 522 23.95 -3.63 -22.80
C SER A 522 25.03 -2.55 -22.77
N TYR A 523 25.56 -2.09 -23.89
CA TYR A 523 26.55 -0.99 -23.90
C TYR A 523 26.07 0.27 -23.19
N GLY A 524 24.82 0.70 -23.43
CA GLY A 524 24.25 1.84 -22.71
C GLY A 524 24.13 1.61 -21.20
N LEU A 525 23.81 0.37 -20.78
CA LEU A 525 23.73 0.00 -19.37
C LEU A 525 25.12 0.04 -18.72
N TRP A 526 26.13 -0.52 -19.36
CA TRP A 526 27.49 -0.51 -18.84
C TRP A 526 28.05 0.90 -18.72
N CYS A 527 27.73 1.80 -19.65
CA CYS A 527 28.04 3.22 -19.48
C CYS A 527 27.43 3.81 -18.21
N LEU A 528 26.17 3.49 -17.88
CA LEU A 528 25.53 3.97 -16.65
C LEU A 528 26.17 3.38 -15.39
N VAL A 529 26.46 2.07 -15.39
CA VAL A 529 27.09 1.38 -14.26
C VAL A 529 28.48 1.94 -13.97
N VAL A 530 29.34 2.02 -15.00
CA VAL A 530 30.70 2.56 -14.84
C VAL A 530 30.65 4.00 -14.37
N LEU A 531 29.77 4.82 -14.96
CA LEU A 531 29.60 6.21 -14.55
C LEU A 531 29.20 6.34 -13.08
N GLU A 532 28.27 5.52 -12.63
CA GLU A 532 27.82 5.52 -11.25
C GLU A 532 28.91 5.07 -10.27
N LEU A 533 29.71 4.06 -10.64
CA LEU A 533 30.87 3.65 -9.84
C LEU A 533 31.89 4.78 -9.72
N LEU A 534 32.16 5.51 -10.81
CA LEU A 534 33.05 6.67 -10.78
C LEU A 534 32.51 7.79 -9.87
N LEU A 535 31.20 8.07 -9.92
CA LEU A 535 30.56 9.03 -9.02
C LEU A 535 30.61 8.59 -7.55
N PHE A 536 30.58 7.28 -7.30
CA PHE A 536 30.69 6.70 -5.97
C PHE A 536 32.13 6.69 -5.42
N GLY A 537 33.14 6.94 -6.28
CA GLY A 537 34.55 7.07 -5.91
C GLY A 537 35.48 5.99 -6.47
N ALA A 538 35.01 5.17 -7.41
CA ALA A 538 35.87 4.23 -8.12
C ALA A 538 36.90 4.99 -8.98
N THR A 539 38.10 4.44 -9.03
CA THR A 539 39.23 4.91 -9.83
C THR A 539 39.90 3.71 -10.48
N GLN A 540 40.87 3.95 -11.35
CA GLN A 540 41.64 2.86 -11.94
C GLN A 540 42.47 2.08 -10.91
N GLU A 541 42.87 2.71 -9.79
CA GLU A 541 43.74 2.09 -8.79
C GLU A 541 42.98 1.16 -7.83
N ASN A 542 41.71 1.48 -7.54
CA ASN A 542 40.86 0.73 -6.61
C ASN A 542 39.68 0.03 -7.32
N TRP A 543 39.74 -0.12 -8.66
CA TRP A 543 38.65 -0.68 -9.46
C TRP A 543 38.14 -2.03 -8.94
N SER A 544 39.05 -2.90 -8.47
CA SER A 544 38.72 -4.22 -7.93
C SER A 544 37.89 -4.19 -6.64
N ASP A 545 37.86 -3.06 -5.93
CA ASP A 545 37.05 -2.91 -4.71
C ASP A 545 35.58 -2.64 -5.05
N TYR A 546 35.31 -2.13 -6.26
CA TYR A 546 33.99 -1.73 -6.73
C TYR A 546 33.43 -2.65 -7.82
N TRP A 547 34.30 -3.33 -8.57
CA TRP A 547 33.94 -4.18 -9.69
C TRP A 547 34.23 -5.65 -9.42
N SER A 548 33.23 -6.50 -9.72
CA SER A 548 33.36 -7.95 -9.81
C SER A 548 32.73 -8.43 -11.11
N ASP A 549 33.35 -9.40 -11.77
CA ASP A 549 32.80 -10.01 -12.99
C ASP A 549 31.47 -10.73 -12.75
N SER A 550 31.10 -11.02 -11.48
CA SER A 550 29.75 -11.49 -11.15
C SER A 550 28.65 -10.49 -11.53
N LEU A 551 28.97 -9.19 -11.70
CA LEU A 551 28.00 -8.19 -12.17
C LEU A 551 27.46 -8.50 -13.58
N TYR A 552 28.19 -9.27 -14.39
CA TYR A 552 27.69 -9.73 -15.69
C TYR A 552 26.49 -10.67 -15.57
N GLU A 553 26.34 -11.37 -14.44
CA GLU A 553 25.18 -12.23 -14.17
C GLU A 553 23.96 -11.41 -13.72
N GLU A 554 24.20 -10.18 -13.24
CA GLU A 554 23.19 -9.29 -12.67
C GLU A 554 22.63 -8.26 -13.67
N VAL A 555 22.82 -8.45 -14.98
CA VAL A 555 22.38 -7.49 -16.01
C VAL A 555 20.89 -7.17 -15.90
N MET A 556 20.04 -8.17 -15.67
CA MET A 556 18.60 -7.96 -15.51
C MET A 556 18.27 -7.14 -14.26
N TYR A 557 18.96 -7.43 -13.15
CA TYR A 557 18.80 -6.68 -11.91
C TYR A 557 19.24 -5.22 -12.10
N LEU A 558 20.41 -4.99 -12.71
CA LEU A 558 20.94 -3.65 -12.97
C LEU A 558 20.00 -2.83 -13.84
N ARG A 559 19.44 -3.41 -14.90
CA ARG A 559 18.46 -2.71 -15.73
C ARG A 559 17.21 -2.32 -14.93
N MET A 560 16.68 -3.23 -14.13
CA MET A 560 15.52 -2.95 -13.27
C MET A 560 15.83 -1.90 -12.20
N SER A 561 17.04 -1.88 -11.66
CA SER A 561 17.51 -0.85 -10.72
C SER A 561 17.49 0.54 -11.35
N TYR A 562 18.01 0.71 -12.58
CA TYR A 562 17.95 1.99 -13.28
C TYR A 562 16.52 2.38 -13.65
N LEU A 563 15.68 1.42 -14.06
CA LEU A 563 14.26 1.69 -14.29
C LEU A 563 13.60 2.27 -13.02
N HIS A 564 13.86 1.65 -11.86
CA HIS A 564 13.33 2.11 -10.59
C HIS A 564 13.83 3.51 -10.20
N LYS A 565 15.12 3.80 -10.42
CA LYS A 565 15.67 5.16 -10.20
C LYS A 565 14.95 6.21 -11.05
N VAL A 566 14.64 5.89 -12.32
CA VAL A 566 13.93 6.80 -13.22
C VAL A 566 12.44 6.94 -12.84
N ILE A 567 11.77 5.87 -12.42
CA ILE A 567 10.39 5.95 -11.90
C ILE A 567 10.31 6.86 -10.68
N ARG A 568 11.26 6.70 -9.74
CA ARG A 568 11.34 7.57 -8.56
C ARG A 568 11.56 9.02 -8.97
N LEU A 569 12.45 9.29 -9.92
CA LEU A 569 12.66 10.65 -10.44
C LEU A 569 11.37 11.24 -11.03
N GLN A 570 10.63 10.45 -11.80
CA GLN A 570 9.35 10.86 -12.39
C GLN A 570 8.37 11.31 -11.31
N GLY A 571 8.18 10.50 -10.25
CA GLY A 571 7.26 10.84 -9.15
C GLY A 571 7.63 12.11 -8.38
N HIS A 572 8.89 12.54 -8.40
CA HIS A 572 9.33 13.79 -7.78
C HIS A 572 9.17 15.03 -8.67
N LEU A 573 9.19 14.87 -9.99
CA LEU A 573 9.24 15.98 -10.97
C LEU A 573 7.95 16.17 -11.77
N SER A 574 7.04 15.20 -11.79
CA SER A 574 5.71 15.38 -12.38
C SER A 574 4.87 16.31 -11.49
N VAL A 575 4.90 17.60 -11.81
CA VAL A 575 3.89 18.57 -11.39
C VAL A 575 2.63 18.30 -12.22
N ASP A 576 1.45 18.23 -11.60
CA ASP A 576 0.17 18.16 -12.30
C ASP A 576 0.03 19.39 -13.23
N ILE A 577 0.06 19.18 -14.55
CA ILE A 577 -0.10 20.22 -15.58
C ILE A 577 -1.59 20.44 -15.87
N ASP A 578 -2.42 20.50 -14.84
CA ASP A 578 -3.83 20.89 -14.98
C ASP A 578 -4.13 22.31 -14.44
N GLU A 579 -3.11 23.06 -14.00
CA GLU A 579 -3.30 24.44 -13.49
C GLU A 579 -2.70 25.57 -14.34
N VAL A 580 -2.23 25.33 -15.57
CA VAL A 580 -1.78 26.45 -16.43
C VAL A 580 -2.17 26.27 -17.90
N SER A 581 -3.44 26.56 -18.22
CA SER A 581 -3.83 27.27 -19.46
C SER A 581 -5.35 27.55 -19.54
N GLU A 582 -5.80 28.66 -18.95
CA GLU A 582 -6.58 29.79 -19.55
C GLU A 582 -7.16 30.68 -18.45
#